data_AF-A0A3S1KDC0-F1
#
_entry.id   AF-A0A3S1KDC0-F1
#
_cell.length_a   1.000
_cell.length_b   1.000
_cell.length_c   1.000
_cell.angle_alpha   90.00
_cell.angle_beta   90.00
_cell.angle_gamma   90.00
#
_symmetry.space_group_name_H-M   'P 1'
#
loop_
_entity.id
_entity.type
_entity.pdbx_description
1 polymer ?
#
loop_
_entity_poly.entity_id
_entity_poly.type
_entity_poly.pdbx_seq_one_letter_code
_entity_poly.pdbx_strand_id
1 'polypeptide(L)'
;QRLGWPHAVPLLGAQPASGGSTRGVRVRTTSLTERDQAPGGERVQGLLVAQARAALRAIDLSTELGRRAERLLAVAPKLRAKGADRVVEKLLSDDALVASQEIAGMSDRGLRRLFDRLVDLGAVRELSGRTTFRIYGL
;
A
#
# COMPACT_ATOMS: atom_id res chain seq x y z
N GLN A 1 -1.69 5.65 11.07
CA GLN A 1 -3.10 6.02 11.33
C GLN A 1 -3.99 4.99 10.68
N ARG A 2 -4.82 4.27 11.43
CA ARG A 2 -5.93 3.49 10.84
C ARG A 2 -7.08 4.47 10.62
N LEU A 3 -7.66 4.50 9.42
CA LEU A 3 -8.69 5.48 9.04
C LEU A 3 -10.02 5.32 9.79
N GLY A 4 -10.16 4.28 10.64
CA GLY A 4 -11.35 4.07 11.49
C GLY A 4 -12.58 3.64 10.71
N TRP A 5 -12.44 3.22 9.46
CA TRP A 5 -13.59 2.90 8.62
C TRP A 5 -14.10 1.48 8.86
N PRO A 6 -15.41 1.30 9.06
CA PRO A 6 -16.02 -0.03 9.24
C PRO A 6 -15.97 -0.87 7.95
N HIS A 7 -15.85 -0.22 6.80
CA HIS A 7 -15.73 -0.84 5.48
C HIS A 7 -14.62 -0.15 4.68
N ALA A 8 -14.03 -0.86 3.72
CA ALA A 8 -13.12 -0.25 2.77
C ALA A 8 -13.88 0.80 1.93
N VAL A 9 -13.68 2.09 2.24
CA VAL A 9 -14.22 3.16 1.42
C VAL A 9 -13.25 3.37 0.27
N PRO A 10 -13.69 3.17 -1.00
CA PRO A 10 -12.86 3.53 -2.12
C PRO A 10 -12.64 5.05 -2.07
N LEU A 11 -11.44 5.46 -1.66
CA LEU A 11 -10.96 6.80 -1.91
C LEU A 11 -10.81 6.91 -3.41
N LEU A 12 -11.87 7.41 -4.05
CA LEU A 12 -11.86 7.85 -5.44
C LEU A 12 -10.99 9.11 -5.50
N GLY A 13 -9.69 8.96 -5.23
CA GLY A 13 -8.69 9.87 -5.78
C GLY A 13 -8.92 9.86 -7.28
N ALA A 14 -9.06 11.06 -7.86
CA ALA A 14 -9.38 11.26 -9.26
C ALA A 14 -8.56 10.32 -10.14
N GLN A 15 -9.11 9.16 -10.52
CA GLN A 15 -8.65 8.51 -11.73
C GLN A 15 -9.13 9.45 -12.82
N PRO A 16 -8.23 10.13 -13.56
CA PRO A 16 -8.67 10.73 -14.80
C PRO A 16 -9.26 9.58 -15.59
N ALA A 17 -10.53 9.71 -15.98
CA ALA A 17 -11.15 8.78 -16.89
C ALA A 17 -10.20 8.66 -18.09
N SER A 18 -9.47 7.55 -18.17
CA SER A 18 -8.63 7.27 -19.33
C SER A 18 -9.60 7.03 -20.47
N GLY A 19 -9.68 8.00 -21.38
CA GLY A 19 -10.51 7.96 -22.58
C GLY A 19 -11.68 8.95 -22.56
N GLY A 20 -11.38 10.25 -22.63
CA GLY A 20 -12.37 11.28 -22.91
C GLY A 20 -11.78 12.67 -22.72
N SER A 21 -11.49 13.35 -23.83
CA SER A 21 -10.97 14.72 -23.89
C SER A 21 -11.65 15.65 -22.86
N THR A 22 -10.98 15.97 -21.76
CA THR A 22 -11.38 17.06 -20.86
C THR A 22 -10.89 18.40 -21.43
N ARG A 23 -11.32 18.74 -22.65
CA ARG A 23 -11.30 20.14 -23.09
C ARG A 23 -12.66 20.74 -22.79
N GLY A 24 -12.76 21.46 -21.67
CA GLY A 24 -13.78 22.50 -21.51
C GLY A 24 -14.67 22.47 -20.27
N VAL A 25 -14.56 21.50 -19.36
CA VAL A 25 -15.36 21.55 -18.12
C VAL A 25 -14.62 22.39 -17.08
N ARG A 26 -14.95 23.68 -17.04
CA ARG A 26 -14.62 24.57 -15.92
C ARG A 26 -15.03 23.86 -14.63
N VAL A 27 -14.09 23.71 -13.70
CA VAL A 27 -14.39 23.41 -12.29
C VAL A 27 -15.16 24.61 -11.76
N ARG A 28 -16.48 24.59 -11.90
CA ARG A 28 -17.36 25.44 -11.10
C ARG A 28 -17.18 24.93 -9.67
N THR A 29 -16.69 25.78 -8.79
CA THR A 29 -16.85 25.63 -7.35
C THR A 29 -18.33 25.45 -7.09
N THR A 30 -18.77 24.19 -6.92
CA THR A 30 -20.15 23.83 -6.65
C THR A 30 -20.55 24.51 -5.35
N SER A 31 -21.51 25.43 -5.46
CA SER A 31 -22.15 26.03 -4.30
C SER A 31 -22.71 24.92 -3.41
N LEU A 32 -22.73 25.17 -2.10
CA LEU A 32 -23.15 24.23 -1.06
C LEU A 32 -24.58 23.67 -1.26
N THR A 33 -25.34 24.21 -2.21
CA THR A 33 -26.71 23.86 -2.59
C THR A 33 -26.84 22.75 -3.65
N GLU A 34 -25.77 22.34 -4.34
CA GLU A 34 -25.80 21.24 -5.33
C GLU A 34 -25.39 19.87 -4.74
N ARG A 35 -25.41 19.73 -3.41
CA ARG A 35 -25.08 18.45 -2.73
C ARG A 35 -26.20 17.40 -2.76
N ASP A 36 -27.42 17.78 -3.14
CA ASP A 36 -28.62 16.93 -3.06
C ASP A 36 -29.11 16.34 -4.40
N GLN A 37 -28.37 16.53 -5.50
CA GLN A 37 -28.73 15.85 -6.75
C GLN A 37 -28.21 14.41 -6.73
N ALA A 38 -29.16 13.46 -6.76
CA ALA A 38 -28.86 12.06 -7.03
C ALA A 38 -27.93 11.96 -8.25
N PRO A 39 -26.84 11.19 -8.18
CA PRO A 39 -25.95 11.04 -9.32
C PRO A 39 -26.76 10.54 -10.52
N GLY A 40 -26.71 11.27 -11.64
CA GLY A 40 -27.33 10.82 -12.89
C GLY A 40 -26.82 9.42 -13.27
N GLY A 41 -27.64 8.63 -13.98
CA GLY A 41 -27.37 7.21 -14.26
C GLY A 41 -25.97 6.94 -14.85
N GLU A 42 -25.47 7.84 -15.70
CA GLU A 42 -24.11 7.77 -16.27
C GLU A 42 -23.01 7.88 -15.20
N ARG A 43 -23.20 8.74 -14.19
CA ARG A 43 -22.26 8.89 -13.07
C ARG A 43 -22.26 7.63 -12.20
N VAL A 44 -23.43 7.03 -11.94
CA VAL A 44 -23.53 5.76 -11.21
C VAL A 44 -22.81 4.64 -11.97
N GLN A 45 -23.05 4.53 -13.28
CA GLN A 45 -22.37 3.55 -14.12
C GLN A 45 -20.84 3.73 -14.12
N GLY A 46 -20.36 4.98 -14.23
CA GLY A 46 -18.93 5.28 -14.15
C GLY A 46 -18.30 4.88 -12.81
N LEU A 47 -19.00 5.11 -11.70
CA LEU A 47 -18.56 4.68 -10.37
C LEU A 47 -18.46 3.16 -10.25
N LEU A 48 -19.46 2.42 -10.74
CA LEU A 48 -19.46 0.95 -10.73
C LEU A 48 -18.29 0.38 -11.56
N VAL A 49 -18.02 0.95 -12.74
CA VAL A 49 -16.87 0.54 -13.58
C VAL A 49 -15.55 0.83 -12.88
N ALA A 50 -15.40 2.01 -12.25
CA ALA A 50 -14.20 2.36 -11.50
C ALA A 50 -13.98 1.40 -10.31
N GLN A 51 -15.04 1.05 -9.59
CA GLN A 51 -14.99 0.10 -8.48
C GLN A 51 -14.62 -1.30 -8.94
N ALA A 52 -15.21 -1.80 -10.03
CA ALA A 52 -14.86 -3.10 -10.61
C ALA A 52 -13.37 -3.17 -11.00
N ARG A 53 -12.84 -2.12 -11.63
CA ARG A 53 -11.41 -2.03 -11.98
C ARG A 53 -10.51 -1.96 -10.75
N ALA A 54 -10.92 -1.24 -9.71
CA ALA A 54 -10.17 -1.18 -8.46
C ALA A 54 -10.13 -2.54 -7.75
N ALA A 55 -11.25 -3.26 -7.74
CA ALA A 55 -11.33 -4.61 -7.18
C ALA A 55 -10.39 -5.59 -7.90
N LEU A 56 -10.37 -5.57 -9.24
CA LEU A 56 -9.44 -6.41 -10.02
C LEU A 56 -7.97 -6.11 -9.68
N ARG A 57 -7.57 -4.82 -9.63
CA ARG A 57 -6.20 -4.45 -9.23
C ARG A 57 -5.86 -4.87 -7.80
N ALA A 58 -6.82 -4.82 -6.88
CA ALA A 58 -6.62 -5.26 -5.51
C ALA A 58 -6.41 -6.78 -5.41
N ILE A 59 -7.13 -7.56 -6.22
CA ILE A 59 -6.94 -9.01 -6.34
C ILE A 59 -5.53 -9.30 -6.87
N ASP A 60 -5.13 -8.67 -7.96
CA ASP A 60 -3.78 -8.86 -8.53
C ASP A 60 -2.69 -8.52 -7.50
N LEU A 61 -2.83 -7.39 -6.82
CA LEU A 61 -1.90 -6.99 -5.76
C LEU A 61 -1.86 -8.00 -4.60
N SER A 62 -3.02 -8.50 -4.17
CA SER A 62 -3.12 -9.52 -3.12
C SER A 62 -2.37 -10.80 -3.50
N THR A 63 -2.49 -11.26 -4.75
CA THR A 63 -1.76 -12.46 -5.21
C THR A 63 -0.25 -12.25 -5.19
N GLU A 64 0.23 -11.06 -5.59
CA GLU A 64 1.66 -10.76 -5.58
C GLU A 64 2.20 -10.63 -4.15
N LEU A 65 1.46 -9.98 -3.25
CA LEU A 65 1.82 -9.90 -1.83
C LEU A 65 1.85 -11.28 -1.18
N GLY A 66 0.91 -12.17 -1.51
CA GLY A 66 0.90 -13.56 -1.05
C GLY A 66 2.20 -14.30 -1.41
N ARG A 67 2.62 -14.24 -2.69
CA ARG A 67 3.89 -14.84 -3.14
C ARG A 67 5.12 -14.25 -2.44
N ARG A 68 5.08 -12.99 -2.03
CA ARG A 68 6.18 -12.35 -1.28
C ARG A 68 6.17 -12.74 0.19
N ALA A 69 5.00 -12.83 0.80
CA ALA A 69 4.85 -13.33 2.16
C ALA A 69 5.39 -14.77 2.26
N GLU A 70 5.06 -15.64 1.30
CA GLU A 70 5.61 -17.00 1.23
C GLU A 70 7.14 -17.02 1.13
N ARG A 71 7.72 -16.16 0.28
CA ARG A 71 9.19 -16.00 0.18
C ARG A 71 9.81 -15.52 1.49
N LEU A 72 9.18 -14.55 2.17
CA LEU A 72 9.64 -14.06 3.46
C LEU A 72 9.62 -15.19 4.50
N LEU A 73 8.54 -15.96 4.59
CA LEU A 73 8.42 -17.09 5.49
C LEU A 73 9.46 -18.19 5.20
N ALA A 74 9.74 -18.47 3.92
CA ALA A 74 10.79 -19.41 3.53
C ALA A 74 12.20 -18.94 3.91
N VAL A 75 12.41 -17.61 4.00
CA VAL A 75 13.69 -17.01 4.40
C VAL A 75 13.80 -16.83 5.92
N ALA A 76 12.69 -16.69 6.64
CA ALA A 76 12.65 -16.51 8.09
C ALA A 76 13.61 -17.44 8.89
N PRO A 77 13.66 -18.77 8.66
CA PRO A 77 14.56 -19.65 9.42
C PRO A 77 16.07 -19.40 9.16
N LYS A 78 16.42 -18.64 8.11
CA LYS A 78 17.81 -18.26 7.81
C LYS A 78 18.26 -17.03 8.61
N LEU A 79 17.34 -16.33 9.27
CA LEU A 79 17.63 -15.14 10.05
C LEU A 79 18.09 -15.55 11.46
N ARG A 80 19.37 -15.31 11.76
CA ARG A 80 19.95 -15.61 13.09
C ARG A 80 19.90 -14.43 14.06
N ALA A 81 19.32 -13.31 13.65
CA ALA A 81 19.28 -12.10 14.46
C ALA A 81 18.23 -12.22 15.58
N LYS A 82 18.58 -11.83 16.80
CA LYS A 82 17.64 -11.76 17.92
C LYS A 82 16.52 -10.77 17.59
N GLY A 83 15.26 -11.21 17.66
CA GLY A 83 14.09 -10.40 17.33
C GLY A 83 13.69 -10.40 15.85
N ALA A 84 14.35 -11.20 15.00
CA ALA A 84 13.98 -11.33 13.59
C ALA A 84 12.54 -11.79 13.38
N ASP A 85 12.04 -12.71 14.22
CA ASP A 85 10.66 -13.21 14.14
C ASP A 85 9.62 -12.09 14.27
N ARG A 86 9.88 -11.13 15.16
CA ARG A 86 9.00 -9.96 15.36
C ARG A 86 9.05 -9.00 14.17
N VAL A 87 10.21 -8.88 13.52
CA VAL A 87 10.34 -8.08 12.29
C VAL A 87 9.58 -8.76 11.13
N VAL A 88 9.65 -10.09 11.03
CA VAL A 88 8.87 -10.87 10.05
C VAL A 88 7.37 -10.70 10.29
N GLU A 89 6.90 -10.85 11.53
CA GLU A 89 5.49 -10.62 11.90
C GLU A 89 5.04 -9.21 11.52
N LYS A 90 5.92 -8.22 11.74
CA LYS A 90 5.66 -6.82 11.38
C LYS A 90 5.58 -6.59 9.88
N LEU A 91 6.48 -7.18 9.09
CA LEU A 91 6.42 -7.13 7.62
C LEU A 91 5.16 -7.79 7.04
N LEU A 92 4.59 -8.77 7.75
CA LEU A 92 3.34 -9.43 7.35
C LEU A 92 2.09 -8.63 7.76
N SER A 93 2.21 -7.70 8.72
CA SER A 93 1.07 -6.96 9.29
C SER A 93 1.00 -5.50 8.84
N ASP A 94 2.15 -4.88 8.56
CA ASP A 94 2.28 -3.48 8.20
C ASP A 94 2.75 -3.36 6.74
N ASP A 95 2.16 -2.44 5.96
CA ASP A 95 2.48 -2.28 4.51
C ASP A 95 3.95 -1.90 4.27
N ALA A 96 4.55 -1.19 5.22
CA ALA A 96 5.89 -0.64 5.11
C ALA A 96 6.49 -0.39 6.50
N LEU A 97 7.79 -0.65 6.64
CA LEU A 97 8.58 -0.44 7.85
C LEU A 97 9.79 0.46 7.58
N VAL A 98 10.23 1.18 8.61
CA VAL A 98 11.43 2.01 8.55
C VAL A 98 12.49 1.41 9.45
N ALA A 99 13.76 1.43 9.01
CA ALA A 99 14.87 0.87 9.78
C ALA A 99 15.31 1.69 11.02
N SER A 100 14.49 2.65 11.44
CA SER A 100 14.62 3.41 12.71
C SER A 100 13.41 3.21 13.62
N GLN A 101 12.48 2.31 13.27
CA GLN A 101 11.41 1.93 14.19
C GLN A 101 11.95 1.03 15.29
N GLU A 102 11.46 1.25 16.50
CA GLU A 102 11.76 0.37 17.63
C GLU A 102 10.98 -0.94 17.47
N ILE A 103 11.68 -1.99 17.04
CA ILE A 103 11.12 -3.33 16.84
C ILE A 103 11.96 -4.32 17.64
N ALA A 104 11.32 -5.04 18.58
CA ALA A 104 11.93 -6.09 19.40
C ALA A 104 13.21 -5.68 20.16
N GLY A 105 13.34 -4.39 20.52
CA GLY A 105 14.54 -3.87 21.19
C GLY A 105 15.81 -3.90 20.33
N MET A 106 15.67 -4.01 19.00
CA MET A 106 16.79 -3.98 18.07
C MET A 106 17.28 -2.54 17.86
N SER A 107 18.60 -2.35 17.82
CA SER A 107 19.17 -1.07 17.44
C SER A 107 18.92 -0.76 15.96
N ASP A 108 18.84 0.52 15.60
CA ASP A 108 18.74 0.99 14.21
C ASP A 108 19.77 0.32 13.29
N ARG A 109 21.00 0.12 13.76
CA ARG A 109 22.06 -0.53 12.97
C ARG A 109 21.76 -2.00 12.75
N GLY A 110 21.26 -2.71 13.76
CA GLY A 110 20.86 -4.10 13.64
C GLY A 110 19.70 -4.26 12.65
N LEU A 111 18.70 -3.38 12.76
CA LEU A 111 17.51 -3.40 11.92
C LEU A 111 17.85 -3.10 10.45
N ARG A 112 18.74 -2.13 10.18
CA ARG A 112 19.26 -1.85 8.83
C ARG A 112 19.95 -3.06 8.22
N ARG A 113 20.86 -3.71 8.95
CA ARG A 113 21.58 -4.91 8.46
C ARG A 113 20.65 -6.08 8.21
N LEU A 114 19.61 -6.24 9.02
CA LEU A 114 18.58 -7.25 8.82
C LEU A 114 17.80 -6.98 7.53
N PHE A 115 17.37 -5.74 7.30
CA PHE A 115 16.67 -5.37 6.08
C PHE A 115 17.55 -5.51 4.84
N ASP A 116 18.81 -5.06 4.89
CA ASP A 116 19.77 -5.26 3.79
C ASP A 116 19.90 -6.76 3.46
N ARG A 117 20.00 -7.62 4.48
CA ARG A 117 20.05 -9.08 4.29
C ARG A 117 18.76 -9.65 3.69
N LEU A 118 17.60 -9.13 4.08
CA LEU A 118 16.31 -9.56 3.52
C LEU A 118 16.14 -9.14 2.06
N VAL A 119 16.66 -7.96 1.68
CA VAL A 119 16.72 -7.49 0.30
C VAL A 119 17.64 -8.39 -0.53
N ASP A 120 18.84 -8.70 -0.03
CA ASP A 120 19.79 -9.60 -0.71
C ASP A 120 19.21 -11.01 -0.93
N LEU A 121 18.36 -11.48 -0.01
CA LEU A 121 17.67 -12.75 -0.10
C LEU A 121 16.39 -12.70 -0.97
N GLY A 122 16.04 -11.52 -1.51
CA GLY A 122 14.86 -11.32 -2.36
C GLY A 122 13.52 -11.45 -1.62
N ALA A 123 13.54 -11.32 -0.29
CA ALA A 123 12.35 -11.46 0.57
C ALA A 123 11.60 -10.14 0.77
N VAL A 124 12.31 -9.02 0.72
CA VAL A 124 11.79 -7.66 0.98
C VAL A 124 12.34 -6.69 -0.07
N ARG A 125 11.64 -5.61 -0.34
CA ARG A 125 12.06 -4.56 -1.28
C ARG A 125 12.23 -3.22 -0.57
N GLU A 126 13.19 -2.45 -1.06
CA GLU A 126 13.37 -1.05 -0.71
C GLU A 126 12.41 -0.22 -1.57
N LEU A 127 11.63 0.65 -0.92
CA LEU A 127 10.52 1.37 -1.56
C LEU A 127 10.82 2.86 -1.78
N SER A 128 11.86 3.41 -1.17
CA SER A 128 12.14 4.85 -1.20
C SER A 128 13.05 5.27 -2.35
N GLY A 129 13.85 4.37 -2.91
CA GLY A 129 14.83 4.66 -3.95
C GLY A 129 15.98 5.56 -3.49
N ARG A 130 16.24 5.61 -2.18
CA ARG A 130 17.20 6.55 -1.56
C ARG A 130 18.27 5.83 -0.75
N THR A 131 19.42 6.47 -0.58
CA THR A 131 20.53 5.94 0.22
C THR A 131 20.27 6.07 1.72
N THR A 132 19.45 7.03 2.15
CA THR A 132 19.09 7.31 3.55
C THR A 132 17.58 7.26 3.76
N PHE A 133 17.15 7.03 5.01
CA PHE A 133 15.73 6.93 5.41
C PHE A 133 14.93 5.92 4.57
N ARG A 134 15.50 4.74 4.36
CA ARG A 134 14.91 3.66 3.56
C ARG A 134 13.66 3.10 4.23
N ILE A 135 12.63 2.94 3.42
CA ILE A 135 11.39 2.24 3.73
C ILE A 135 11.44 0.87 3.07
N TYR A 136 11.06 -0.16 3.82
CA TYR A 136 11.07 -1.55 3.39
C TYR A 136 9.66 -2.12 3.44
N GLY A 137 9.31 -2.96 2.47
CA GLY A 137 8.03 -3.66 2.43
C GLY A 137 8.07 -4.87 1.51
N LEU A 138 6.95 -5.58 1.43
CA LEU A 138 6.81 -6.74 0.57
C LEU A 138 6.72 -6.33 -0.90
#